data_AF-A0A089HVF4-F1
#
_entry.id   AF-A0A089HVF4-F1
#
_cell.length_a   1.000
_cell.length_b   1.000
_cell.length_c   1.000
_cell.angle_alpha   90.00
_cell.angle_beta   90.00
_cell.angle_gamma   90.00
#
_symmetry.space_group_name_H-M   'P 1'
#
loop_
_entity.id
_entity.type
_entity.pdbx_description
1 polymer ?
#
loop_
_entity_poly.entity_id
_entity_poly.type
_entity_poly.pdbx_seq_one_letter_code
_entity_poly.pdbx_strand_id
1 'polypeptide(L)'
;MLRTILGEPPRENTGLLADAMESMTEAESMLRRKMNDDEDHDHEYRKLEIWIQGLISSLDELEQSLFAASFFRKSVKAGSMDEMSVSEQGEYARYVYFYKNGFIRVFSLLDKLGTVLNTLYDLNTSRVKVHFSYFTVLRRFRSSKRHRELSGRLEEIKDSYRDPLQKLRNRRNAEIHYMNAEMQDDLWQRHQGLHDKIQLEDLDEHLEDLRQGLEMVCKTLAEVFRYSNEQLR
;
A
#
# COMPACT_ATOMS: atom_id res chain seq x y z
N MET A 1 -3.22 5.63 15.27
CA MET A 1 -2.29 6.52 16.03
C MET A 1 -2.31 7.96 15.53
N LEU A 2 -2.17 8.22 14.22
CA LEU A 2 -2.07 9.61 13.72
C LEU A 2 -3.32 10.46 13.95
N ARG A 3 -4.52 9.87 13.86
CA ARG A 3 -5.80 10.57 14.09
C ARG A 3 -5.85 11.28 15.45
N THR A 4 -5.51 10.57 16.52
CA THR A 4 -5.52 11.14 17.88
C THR A 4 -4.47 12.23 18.07
N ILE A 5 -3.32 12.15 17.39
CA ILE A 5 -2.30 13.21 17.39
C ILE A 5 -2.82 14.47 16.68
N LEU A 6 -3.66 14.30 15.66
CA LEU A 6 -4.27 15.38 14.89
C LEU A 6 -5.59 15.90 15.49
N GLY A 7 -5.94 15.48 16.72
CA GLY A 7 -7.15 15.91 17.42
C GLY A 7 -8.44 15.24 16.94
N GLU A 8 -8.33 14.16 16.17
CA GLU A 8 -9.45 13.42 15.58
C GLU A 8 -9.69 12.10 16.35
N PRO A 9 -10.94 11.61 16.41
CA PRO A 9 -11.24 10.36 17.12
C PRO A 9 -10.48 9.17 16.49
N PRO A 10 -10.21 8.11 17.28
CA PRO A 10 -9.68 6.86 16.76
C PRO A 10 -10.51 6.36 15.58
N ARG A 11 -9.85 5.74 14.59
CA ARG A 11 -10.53 5.18 13.44
C ARG A 11 -11.43 4.02 13.86
N GLU A 12 -12.65 4.01 13.33
CA GLU A 12 -13.48 2.81 13.30
C GLU A 12 -13.22 2.05 12.00
N ASN A 13 -12.98 0.73 12.11
CA ASN A 13 -12.87 -0.13 10.94
C ASN A 13 -14.27 -0.23 10.30
N THR A 14 -14.44 0.28 9.07
CA THR A 14 -15.70 0.18 8.33
C THR A 14 -15.45 -0.16 6.86
N GLY A 15 -16.47 -0.70 6.19
CA GLY A 15 -16.43 -1.03 4.75
C GLY A 15 -15.27 -1.96 4.38
N LEU A 16 -14.64 -1.69 3.24
CA LEU A 16 -13.55 -2.53 2.69
C LEU A 16 -12.36 -2.70 3.64
N LEU A 17 -12.11 -1.72 4.49
CA LEU A 17 -11.03 -1.78 5.46
C LEU A 17 -11.36 -2.76 6.60
N ALA A 18 -12.60 -2.78 7.07
CA ALA A 18 -13.07 -3.78 8.03
C ALA A 18 -12.99 -5.18 7.40
N ASP A 19 -13.53 -5.35 6.21
CA ASP A 19 -13.52 -6.61 5.47
C ASP A 19 -12.11 -7.22 5.35
N ALA A 20 -11.12 -6.39 5.00
CA ALA A 20 -9.73 -6.82 4.88
C ALA A 20 -9.12 -7.20 6.24
N MET A 21 -9.31 -6.35 7.25
CA MET A 21 -8.77 -6.55 8.60
C MET A 21 -9.35 -7.82 9.27
N GLU A 22 -10.66 -8.01 9.17
CA GLU A 22 -11.37 -9.16 9.73
C GLU A 22 -10.95 -10.45 9.05
N SER A 23 -10.88 -10.47 7.71
CA SER A 23 -10.47 -11.67 6.97
C SER A 23 -9.05 -12.10 7.33
N MET A 24 -8.12 -11.15 7.49
CA MET A 24 -6.75 -11.41 7.95
C MET A 24 -6.71 -11.93 9.40
N THR A 25 -7.51 -11.33 10.29
CA THR A 25 -7.57 -11.74 11.71
C THR A 25 -8.16 -13.14 11.87
N GLU A 26 -9.16 -13.49 11.05
CA GLU A 26 -9.70 -14.85 11.01
C GLU A 26 -8.63 -15.85 10.53
N ALA A 27 -7.87 -15.52 9.49
CA ALA A 27 -6.77 -16.36 9.00
C ALA A 27 -5.72 -16.62 10.08
N GLU A 28 -5.30 -15.56 10.79
CA GLU A 28 -4.37 -15.65 11.92
C GLU A 28 -4.93 -16.57 13.03
N SER A 29 -6.20 -16.41 13.37
CA SER A 29 -6.88 -17.24 14.38
C SER A 29 -6.92 -18.71 13.99
N MET A 30 -7.14 -19.01 12.70
CA MET A 30 -7.13 -20.38 12.19
C MET A 30 -5.73 -21.00 12.20
N LEU A 31 -4.70 -20.24 11.82
CA LEU A 31 -3.30 -20.70 11.90
C LEU A 31 -2.90 -21.02 13.34
N ARG A 32 -3.28 -20.17 14.30
CA ARG A 32 -3.02 -20.43 15.73
C ARG A 32 -3.67 -21.71 16.23
N ARG A 33 -4.91 -22.02 15.77
CA ARG A 33 -5.56 -23.29 16.12
C ARG A 33 -4.79 -24.48 15.55
N LYS A 34 -4.42 -24.44 14.27
CA LYS A 34 -3.63 -25.50 13.62
C LYS A 34 -2.28 -25.73 14.30
N MET A 35 -1.60 -24.67 14.74
CA MET A 35 -0.35 -24.80 15.48
C MET A 35 -0.51 -25.53 16.81
N ASN A 36 -1.63 -25.32 17.50
CA ASN A 36 -1.93 -26.00 18.77
C ASN A 36 -2.31 -27.47 18.56
N ASP A 37 -2.93 -27.79 17.43
CA ASP A 37 -3.44 -29.13 17.12
C ASP A 37 -2.34 -30.06 16.56
N ASP A 38 -1.41 -29.52 15.76
CA ASP A 38 -0.51 -30.33 14.89
C ASP A 38 0.99 -30.21 15.22
N GLU A 39 1.35 -29.69 16.41
CA GLU A 39 2.74 -29.38 16.84
C GLU A 39 3.59 -28.84 15.66
N ASP A 40 3.41 -27.56 15.27
CA ASP A 40 4.05 -26.87 14.11
C ASP A 40 5.58 -27.07 13.98
N HIS A 41 6.00 -28.28 13.59
CA HIS A 41 7.38 -28.77 13.66
C HIS A 41 8.29 -28.04 12.68
N ASP A 42 7.73 -27.62 11.54
CA ASP A 42 8.45 -26.89 10.49
C ASP A 42 8.33 -25.36 10.63
N HIS A 43 7.61 -24.86 11.65
CA HIS A 43 7.39 -23.43 11.93
C HIS A 43 6.75 -22.62 10.80
N GLU A 44 6.14 -23.27 9.80
CA GLU A 44 5.56 -22.58 8.65
C GLU A 44 4.26 -21.86 9.02
N TYR A 45 3.45 -22.41 9.94
CA TYR A 45 2.26 -21.69 10.41
C TYR A 45 2.63 -20.47 11.25
N ARG A 46 3.61 -20.59 12.14
CA ARG A 46 4.12 -19.45 12.93
C ARG A 46 4.66 -18.32 12.05
N LYS A 47 5.39 -18.67 10.99
CA LYS A 47 5.92 -17.71 10.02
C LYS A 47 4.81 -16.99 9.25
N LEU A 48 3.79 -17.72 8.79
CA LEU A 48 2.62 -17.13 8.13
C LEU A 48 1.86 -16.19 9.06
N GLU A 49 1.66 -16.59 10.32
CA GLU A 49 1.01 -15.76 11.36
C GLU A 49 1.73 -14.41 11.51
N ILE A 50 3.06 -14.42 11.68
CA ILE A 50 3.88 -13.20 11.82
C ILE A 50 3.76 -12.31 10.58
N TRP A 51 3.76 -12.91 9.38
CA TRP A 51 3.63 -12.14 8.15
C TRP A 51 2.24 -11.52 7.98
N ILE A 52 1.18 -12.23 8.35
CA ILE A 52 -0.19 -11.71 8.34
C ILE A 52 -0.34 -10.56 9.32
N GLN A 53 0.22 -10.67 10.53
CA GLN A 53 0.25 -9.57 11.49
C GLN A 53 0.99 -8.34 10.93
N GLY A 54 2.10 -8.58 10.22
CA GLY A 54 2.81 -7.53 9.49
C GLY A 54 1.98 -6.86 8.38
N LEU A 55 1.09 -7.59 7.71
CA LEU A 55 0.15 -7.05 6.73
C LEU A 55 -0.92 -6.17 7.40
N ILE A 56 -1.50 -6.62 8.52
CA ILE A 56 -2.47 -5.87 9.31
C ILE A 56 -1.87 -4.51 9.73
N SER A 57 -0.66 -4.52 10.30
CA SER A 57 0.02 -3.27 10.67
C SER A 57 0.31 -2.39 9.45
N SER A 58 0.76 -2.98 8.33
CA SER A 58 1.04 -2.22 7.10
C SER A 58 -0.21 -1.55 6.52
N LEU A 59 -1.36 -2.23 6.61
CA LEU A 59 -2.64 -1.69 6.14
C LEU A 59 -3.09 -0.51 6.99
N ASP A 60 -2.96 -0.62 8.31
CA ASP A 60 -3.25 0.48 9.22
C ASP A 60 -2.35 1.70 8.95
N GLU A 61 -1.06 1.48 8.72
CA GLU A 61 -0.12 2.56 8.36
C GLU A 61 -0.44 3.22 7.02
N LEU A 62 -0.89 2.45 6.02
CA LEU A 62 -1.31 2.99 4.72
C LEU A 62 -2.55 3.88 4.88
N GLU A 63 -3.57 3.41 5.60
CA GLU A 63 -4.76 4.21 5.88
C GLU A 63 -4.40 5.50 6.63
N GLN A 64 -3.56 5.40 7.67
CA GLN A 64 -3.16 6.57 8.45
C GLN A 64 -2.37 7.58 7.61
N SER A 65 -1.57 7.11 6.65
CA SER A 65 -0.84 7.99 5.71
C SER A 65 -1.81 8.75 4.81
N LEU A 66 -2.82 8.08 4.24
CA LEU A 66 -3.86 8.74 3.45
C LEU A 66 -4.66 9.74 4.30
N PHE A 67 -5.03 9.36 5.52
CA PHE A 67 -5.75 10.24 6.43
C PHE A 67 -4.96 11.51 6.72
N ALA A 68 -3.70 11.38 7.13
CA ALA A 68 -2.86 12.52 7.49
C ALA A 68 -2.59 13.42 6.27
N ALA A 69 -2.32 12.85 5.09
CA ALA A 69 -2.19 13.62 3.86
C ALA A 69 -3.48 14.41 3.57
N SER A 70 -4.64 13.75 3.64
CA SER A 70 -5.95 14.39 3.43
C SER A 70 -6.25 15.48 4.46
N PHE A 71 -5.80 15.30 5.71
CA PHE A 71 -5.97 16.29 6.77
C PHE A 71 -5.20 17.59 6.44
N PHE A 72 -3.90 17.48 6.13
CA PHE A 72 -3.05 18.64 5.85
C PHE A 72 -3.39 19.33 4.53
N ARG A 73 -3.85 18.57 3.53
CA ARG A 73 -4.35 19.10 2.25
C ARG A 73 -5.41 20.19 2.42
N LYS A 74 -6.30 20.08 3.42
CA LYS A 74 -7.42 21.03 3.66
C LYS A 74 -6.95 22.46 3.90
N SER A 75 -5.73 22.62 4.43
CA SER A 75 -5.15 23.92 4.77
C SER A 75 -4.36 24.54 3.61
N VAL A 76 -4.13 23.80 2.53
CA VAL A 76 -3.40 24.25 1.33
C VAL A 76 -4.40 24.79 0.30
N LYS A 77 -4.30 26.07 -0.07
CA LYS A 77 -5.23 26.79 -0.94
C LYS A 77 -4.55 27.50 -2.10
N ALA A 78 -3.31 27.96 -1.92
CA ALA A 78 -2.55 28.63 -2.96
C ALA A 78 -2.31 27.70 -4.16
N GLY A 79 -2.28 28.26 -5.37
CA GLY A 79 -2.00 27.53 -6.61
C GLY A 79 -0.51 27.40 -6.92
N SER A 80 0.35 28.12 -6.20
CA SER A 80 1.81 28.05 -6.32
C SER A 80 2.49 28.18 -4.96
N MET A 81 3.72 27.66 -4.82
CA MET A 81 4.48 27.75 -3.57
C MET A 81 4.83 29.19 -3.19
N ASP A 82 5.05 30.06 -4.17
CA ASP A 82 5.40 31.48 -3.96
C ASP A 82 4.24 32.29 -3.37
N GLU A 83 3.01 31.79 -3.51
CA GLU A 83 1.78 32.43 -3.01
C GLU A 83 1.38 31.88 -1.63
N MET A 84 2.04 30.83 -1.13
CA MET A 84 1.75 30.25 0.17
C MET A 84 2.30 31.12 1.31
N SER A 85 1.50 31.27 2.37
CA SER A 85 2.03 31.76 3.65
C SER A 85 3.01 30.75 4.27
N VAL A 86 3.89 31.19 5.18
CA VAL A 86 4.82 30.29 5.90
C VAL A 86 4.07 29.15 6.61
N SER A 87 2.90 29.44 7.19
CA SER A 87 2.07 28.41 7.82
C SER A 87 1.59 27.38 6.79
N GLU A 88 1.11 27.84 5.64
CA GLU A 88 0.60 26.99 4.57
C GLU A 88 1.70 26.14 3.93
N GLN A 89 2.92 26.67 3.77
CA GLN A 89 4.08 25.89 3.35
C GLN A 89 4.37 24.73 4.31
N GLY A 90 4.21 24.96 5.62
CA GLY A 90 4.34 23.92 6.64
C GLY A 90 3.28 22.83 6.51
N GLU A 91 2.03 23.19 6.22
CA GLU A 91 0.94 22.24 5.95
C GLU A 91 1.20 21.45 4.66
N TYR A 92 1.64 22.13 3.60
CA TYR A 92 2.00 21.51 2.33
C TYR A 92 3.15 20.50 2.47
N ALA A 93 4.20 20.85 3.21
CA ALA A 93 5.31 19.94 3.48
C ALA A 93 4.84 18.66 4.21
N ARG A 94 3.93 18.80 5.18
CA ARG A 94 3.34 17.65 5.88
C ARG A 94 2.44 16.82 4.96
N TYR A 95 1.62 17.46 4.12
CA TYR A 95 0.86 16.78 3.06
C TYR A 95 1.80 15.94 2.17
N VAL A 96 2.87 16.54 1.63
CA VAL A 96 3.84 15.86 0.76
C VAL A 96 4.47 14.68 1.48
N TYR A 97 4.89 14.85 2.74
CA TYR A 97 5.48 13.79 3.55
C TYR A 97 4.55 12.58 3.67
N PHE A 98 3.29 12.79 4.09
CA PHE A 98 2.35 11.68 4.27
C PHE A 98 1.87 11.09 2.95
N TYR A 99 1.73 11.90 1.90
CA TYR A 99 1.39 11.41 0.55
C TYR A 99 2.49 10.49 -0.01
N LYS A 100 3.77 10.90 0.11
CA LYS A 100 4.93 10.08 -0.27
C LYS A 100 4.95 8.75 0.46
N ASN A 101 4.78 8.79 1.77
CA ASN A 101 4.68 7.59 2.59
C ASN A 101 3.50 6.71 2.15
N GLY A 102 2.35 7.29 1.85
CA GLY A 102 1.16 6.57 1.38
C GLY A 102 1.43 5.76 0.12
N PHE A 103 1.89 6.39 -0.96
CA PHE A 103 2.09 5.65 -2.22
C PHE A 103 3.22 4.62 -2.15
N ILE A 104 4.27 4.85 -1.35
CA ILE A 104 5.32 3.84 -1.10
C ILE A 104 4.72 2.63 -0.39
N ARG A 105 3.86 2.88 0.60
CA ARG A 105 3.20 1.84 1.40
C ARG A 105 2.24 0.98 0.59
N VAL A 106 1.54 1.54 -0.41
CA VAL A 106 0.71 0.74 -1.35
C VAL A 106 1.53 -0.40 -1.95
N PHE A 107 2.68 -0.08 -2.54
CA PHE A 107 3.50 -1.11 -3.22
C PHE A 107 4.24 -2.02 -2.24
N SER A 108 4.76 -1.48 -1.14
CA SER A 108 5.41 -2.29 -0.11
C SER A 108 4.45 -3.33 0.49
N LEU A 109 3.20 -2.94 0.76
CA LEU A 109 2.18 -3.84 1.27
C LEU A 109 1.83 -4.92 0.23
N LEU A 110 1.61 -4.55 -1.03
CA LEU A 110 1.36 -5.53 -2.09
C LEU A 110 2.52 -6.53 -2.22
N ASP A 111 3.77 -6.08 -2.14
CA ASP A 111 4.94 -6.96 -2.24
C ASP A 111 5.06 -7.91 -1.03
N LYS A 112 4.72 -7.44 0.18
CA LYS A 112 4.57 -8.32 1.37
C LYS A 112 3.48 -9.36 1.15
N LEU A 113 2.33 -8.97 0.61
CA LEU A 113 1.24 -9.89 0.26
C LEU A 113 1.71 -10.91 -0.78
N GLY A 114 2.48 -10.48 -1.78
CA GLY A 114 3.08 -11.37 -2.76
C GLY A 114 3.97 -12.44 -2.10
N THR A 115 4.72 -12.07 -1.06
CA THR A 115 5.52 -13.02 -0.27
C THR A 115 4.64 -14.03 0.45
N VAL A 116 3.56 -13.57 1.09
CA VAL A 116 2.58 -14.45 1.75
C VAL A 116 1.94 -15.41 0.75
N LEU A 117 1.42 -14.90 -0.38
CA LEU A 117 0.81 -15.72 -1.43
C LEU A 117 1.77 -16.76 -2.02
N ASN A 118 3.03 -16.38 -2.20
CA ASN A 118 4.05 -17.28 -2.71
C ASN A 118 4.27 -18.49 -1.79
N THR A 119 4.27 -18.26 -0.48
CA THR A 119 4.41 -19.34 0.52
C THR A 119 3.11 -20.11 0.69
N LEU A 120 1.98 -19.41 0.86
CA LEU A 120 0.67 -20.02 1.13
C LEU A 120 0.23 -20.99 0.03
N TYR A 121 0.58 -20.72 -1.22
CA TYR A 121 0.17 -21.52 -2.37
C TYR A 121 1.33 -22.19 -3.13
N ASP A 122 2.51 -22.25 -2.51
CA ASP A 122 3.72 -22.86 -3.08
C ASP A 122 3.99 -22.46 -4.55
N LEU A 123 3.89 -21.16 -4.83
CA LEU A 123 3.99 -20.64 -6.20
C LEU A 123 5.41 -20.67 -6.75
N ASN A 124 6.41 -20.91 -5.89
CA ASN A 124 7.82 -21.02 -6.23
C ASN A 124 8.37 -19.83 -7.04
N THR A 125 7.81 -18.64 -6.85
CA THR A 125 8.19 -17.39 -7.53
C THR A 125 9.61 -16.97 -7.19
N SER A 126 10.03 -17.20 -5.94
CA SER A 126 11.39 -16.93 -5.45
C SER A 126 12.48 -17.73 -6.20
N ARG A 127 12.15 -18.91 -6.76
CA ARG A 127 13.09 -19.71 -7.57
C ARG A 127 13.45 -19.04 -8.90
N VAL A 128 12.63 -18.10 -9.34
CA VAL A 128 12.79 -17.40 -10.63
C VAL A 128 13.42 -16.03 -10.42
N LYS A 129 13.07 -15.36 -9.32
CA LYS A 129 13.61 -14.04 -8.97
C LYS A 129 13.61 -13.90 -7.45
N VAL A 130 14.78 -13.67 -6.85
CA VAL A 130 14.93 -13.50 -5.39
C VAL A 130 14.10 -12.32 -4.87
N HIS A 131 14.08 -11.20 -5.62
CA HIS A 131 13.25 -10.04 -5.32
C HIS A 131 12.14 -9.88 -6.36
N PHE A 132 10.92 -10.27 -6.00
CA PHE A 132 9.75 -10.19 -6.87
C PHE A 132 8.71 -9.22 -6.32
N SER A 133 7.97 -8.59 -7.22
CA SER A 133 6.81 -7.78 -6.85
C SER A 133 5.55 -8.64 -6.79
N TYR A 134 4.50 -8.13 -6.14
CA TYR A 134 3.14 -8.68 -6.20
C TYR A 134 2.69 -9.04 -7.62
N PHE A 135 2.92 -8.15 -8.59
CA PHE A 135 2.51 -8.38 -9.98
C PHE A 135 3.27 -9.54 -10.65
N THR A 136 4.45 -9.90 -10.15
CA THR A 136 5.18 -11.09 -10.59
C THR A 136 4.49 -12.35 -10.06
N VAL A 137 4.02 -12.29 -8.81
CA VAL A 137 3.25 -13.37 -8.17
C VAL A 137 1.93 -13.59 -8.88
N LEU A 138 1.17 -12.52 -9.19
CA LEU A 138 -0.08 -12.65 -9.95
C LEU A 138 0.11 -13.34 -11.30
N ARG A 139 1.18 -12.99 -12.04
CA ARG A 139 1.50 -13.64 -13.31
C ARG A 139 1.77 -15.13 -13.13
N ARG A 140 2.40 -15.55 -12.02
CA ARG A 140 2.61 -16.96 -11.69
C ARG A 140 1.32 -17.64 -11.26
N PHE A 141 0.51 -16.95 -10.48
CA PHE A 141 -0.81 -17.37 -10.02
C PHE A 141 -1.71 -17.76 -11.20
N ARG A 142 -1.71 -16.95 -12.26
CA ARG A 142 -2.47 -17.20 -13.49
C ARG A 142 -2.06 -18.48 -14.22
N SER A 143 -0.79 -18.88 -14.10
CA SER A 143 -0.30 -20.13 -14.67
C SER A 143 -0.65 -21.35 -13.81
N SER A 144 -1.06 -21.15 -12.55
CA SER A 144 -1.51 -22.22 -11.66
C SER A 144 -2.93 -22.64 -12.00
N LYS A 145 -3.14 -23.94 -12.26
CA LYS A 145 -4.48 -24.49 -12.48
C LYS A 145 -5.27 -24.64 -11.16
N ARG A 146 -4.60 -24.68 -10.01
CA ARG A 146 -5.19 -25.04 -8.72
C ARG A 146 -6.06 -23.93 -8.12
N HIS A 147 -5.67 -22.67 -8.32
CA HIS A 147 -6.31 -21.51 -7.69
C HIS A 147 -6.86 -20.53 -8.73
N ARG A 148 -7.46 -21.04 -9.82
CA ARG A 148 -7.94 -20.21 -10.94
C ARG A 148 -8.98 -19.17 -10.53
N GLU A 149 -9.86 -19.54 -9.59
CA GLU A 149 -10.91 -18.66 -9.09
C GLU A 149 -10.31 -17.42 -8.40
N LEU A 150 -9.46 -17.63 -7.40
CA LEU A 150 -8.72 -16.54 -6.76
C LEU A 150 -7.88 -15.77 -7.79
N SER A 151 -7.20 -16.46 -8.70
CA SER A 151 -6.42 -15.79 -9.76
C SER A 151 -7.26 -14.81 -10.60
N GLY A 152 -8.46 -15.22 -10.99
CA GLY A 152 -9.36 -14.42 -11.82
C GLY A 152 -9.79 -13.16 -11.08
N ARG A 153 -10.24 -13.32 -9.84
CA ARG A 153 -10.67 -12.18 -9.00
C ARG A 153 -9.55 -11.18 -8.75
N LEU A 154 -8.33 -11.66 -8.48
CA LEU A 154 -7.18 -10.77 -8.29
C LEU A 154 -6.79 -10.02 -9.57
N GLU A 155 -6.90 -10.65 -10.74
CA GLU A 155 -6.67 -9.96 -12.03
C GLU A 155 -7.75 -8.92 -12.31
N GLU A 156 -9.03 -9.22 -12.05
CA GLU A 156 -10.15 -8.28 -12.20
C GLU A 156 -9.99 -7.05 -11.29
N ILE A 157 -9.62 -7.26 -10.03
CA ILE A 157 -9.31 -6.16 -9.10
C ILE A 157 -8.14 -5.35 -9.66
N LYS A 158 -7.02 -6.00 -10.01
CA LYS A 158 -5.82 -5.31 -10.52
C LYS A 158 -6.11 -4.49 -11.79
N ASP A 159 -6.94 -4.98 -12.70
CA ASP A 159 -7.30 -4.29 -13.93
C ASP A 159 -8.25 -3.11 -13.67
N SER A 160 -9.16 -3.21 -12.70
CA SER A 160 -10.09 -2.15 -12.32
C SER A 160 -9.41 -0.90 -11.74
N TYR A 161 -8.18 -1.04 -11.22
CA TYR A 161 -7.39 0.05 -10.64
C TYR A 161 -6.10 0.35 -11.40
N ARG A 162 -6.01 -0.07 -12.67
CA ARG A 162 -4.77 0.02 -13.45
C ARG A 162 -4.23 1.45 -13.52
N ASP A 163 -5.08 2.41 -13.85
CA ASP A 163 -4.68 3.80 -14.09
C ASP A 163 -4.17 4.51 -12.82
N PRO A 164 -4.91 4.54 -11.68
CA PRO A 164 -4.40 5.16 -10.45
C PRO A 164 -3.11 4.48 -9.97
N LEU A 165 -3.02 3.14 -10.02
CA LEU A 165 -1.79 2.44 -9.63
C LEU A 165 -0.62 2.78 -10.55
N GLN A 166 -0.84 2.96 -11.85
CA GLN A 166 0.23 3.34 -12.77
C GLN A 166 0.76 4.74 -12.46
N LYS A 167 -0.12 5.70 -12.14
CA LYS A 167 0.27 7.04 -11.70
C LYS A 167 1.08 7.00 -10.40
N LEU A 168 0.59 6.30 -9.36
CA LEU A 168 1.30 6.12 -8.10
C LEU A 168 2.66 5.44 -8.29
N ARG A 169 2.75 4.45 -9.17
CA ARG A 169 4.00 3.75 -9.49
C ARG A 169 5.01 4.68 -10.15
N ASN A 170 4.57 5.51 -11.08
CA ASN A 170 5.42 6.49 -11.75
C ASN A 170 5.97 7.51 -10.74
N ARG A 171 5.11 8.02 -9.84
CA ARG A 171 5.51 8.93 -8.75
C ARG A 171 6.52 8.29 -7.81
N ARG A 172 6.28 7.05 -7.39
CA ARG A 172 7.23 6.30 -6.55
C ARG A 172 8.58 6.13 -7.24
N ASN A 173 8.58 5.77 -8.52
CA ASN A 173 9.83 5.61 -9.26
C ASN A 173 10.58 6.94 -9.37
N ALA A 174 9.87 8.03 -9.70
CA ALA A 174 10.44 9.37 -9.75
C ALA A 174 11.04 9.76 -8.39
N GLU A 175 10.32 9.55 -7.28
CA GLU A 175 10.81 9.83 -5.92
C GLU A 175 12.08 9.04 -5.59
N ILE A 176 12.12 7.74 -5.92
CA ILE A 176 13.32 6.91 -5.75
C ILE A 176 14.47 7.45 -6.62
N HIS A 177 14.19 7.90 -7.84
CA HIS A 177 15.19 8.53 -8.69
C HIS A 177 15.70 9.84 -8.10
N TYR A 178 14.82 10.71 -7.59
CA TYR A 178 15.18 11.98 -6.95
C TYR A 178 15.99 11.76 -5.67
N MET A 179 15.59 10.86 -4.77
CA MET A 179 16.39 10.53 -3.58
C MET A 179 17.78 9.97 -3.93
N ASN A 180 17.91 9.26 -5.05
CA ASN A 180 19.20 8.73 -5.50
C ASN A 180 20.05 9.77 -6.26
N ALA A 181 19.43 10.80 -6.84
CA ALA A 181 20.07 11.88 -7.60
C ALA A 181 20.19 13.20 -6.82
N GLU A 182 19.71 13.24 -5.57
CA GLU A 182 19.47 14.44 -4.74
C GLU A 182 20.69 15.37 -4.68
N MET A 183 21.90 14.81 -4.65
CA MET A 183 23.15 15.59 -4.60
C MET A 183 23.57 16.21 -5.95
N GLN A 184 23.10 15.68 -7.09
CA GLN A 184 23.36 16.24 -8.43
C GLN A 184 22.23 17.17 -8.91
N ASP A 185 21.00 16.99 -8.44
CA ASP A 185 19.81 17.74 -8.87
C ASP A 185 19.64 19.09 -8.16
N ASP A 186 20.14 19.24 -6.93
CA ASP A 186 20.18 20.54 -6.22
C ASP A 186 20.94 21.62 -7.01
N LEU A 187 21.92 21.22 -7.82
CA LEU A 187 22.63 22.08 -8.76
C LEU A 187 21.79 22.38 -10.02
N TRP A 188 20.96 21.45 -10.46
CA TRP A 188 20.16 21.57 -11.69
C TRP A 188 18.88 22.40 -11.48
N GLN A 189 18.18 22.23 -10.33
CA GLN A 189 17.01 23.03 -9.95
C GLN A 189 17.36 24.52 -9.75
N ARG A 190 18.54 24.83 -9.19
CA ARG A 190 19.02 26.22 -9.11
C ARG A 190 19.28 26.86 -10.48
N HIS A 191 19.55 26.07 -11.51
CA HIS A 191 19.78 26.56 -12.87
C HIS A 191 18.50 26.73 -13.70
N GLN A 192 17.39 26.06 -13.37
CA GLN A 192 16.10 26.21 -14.08
C GLN A 192 15.12 27.20 -13.42
N GLY A 193 15.25 27.47 -12.12
CA GLY A 193 14.33 28.32 -11.35
C GLY A 193 14.42 29.84 -11.56
N LEU A 194 14.98 30.31 -12.69
CA LEU A 194 15.19 31.76 -12.88
C LEU A 194 13.99 32.50 -13.49
N HIS A 195 12.98 31.83 -14.08
CA HIS A 195 11.88 32.58 -14.74
C HIS A 195 10.45 32.02 -14.71
N ASP A 196 10.15 30.80 -14.24
CA ASP A 196 8.77 30.29 -14.27
C ASP A 196 8.23 29.90 -12.88
N LYS A 197 7.04 30.42 -12.54
CA LYS A 197 6.28 30.02 -11.36
C LYS A 197 5.93 28.53 -11.45
N ILE A 198 6.42 27.72 -10.51
CA ILE A 198 6.05 26.31 -10.41
C ILE A 198 4.60 26.24 -9.89
N GLN A 199 3.67 25.93 -10.80
CA GLN A 199 2.27 25.65 -10.44
C GLN A 199 2.20 24.34 -9.64
N LEU A 200 1.37 24.33 -8.60
CA LEU A 200 1.11 23.11 -7.84
C LEU A 200 0.29 22.14 -8.70
N GLU A 201 0.72 20.88 -8.72
CA GLU A 201 -0.08 19.78 -9.28
C GLU A 201 -1.42 19.65 -8.55
N ASP A 202 -2.41 19.02 -9.19
CA ASP A 202 -3.72 18.80 -8.58
C ASP A 202 -3.62 17.82 -7.40
N LEU A 203 -3.50 18.40 -6.20
CA LEU A 203 -3.31 17.66 -4.96
C LEU A 203 -4.54 16.81 -4.58
N ASP A 204 -5.73 17.13 -5.10
CA ASP A 204 -6.95 16.37 -4.86
C ASP A 204 -6.99 15.14 -5.77
N GLU A 205 -6.58 15.27 -7.03
CA GLU A 205 -6.37 14.14 -7.93
C GLU A 205 -5.36 13.14 -7.33
N HIS A 206 -4.28 13.64 -6.73
CA HIS A 206 -3.28 12.80 -6.06
C HIS A 206 -3.86 12.00 -4.90
N LEU A 207 -4.65 12.64 -4.05
CA LEU A 207 -5.29 11.97 -2.94
C LEU A 207 -6.30 10.94 -3.41
N GLU A 208 -7.01 11.23 -4.51
CA GLU A 208 -7.95 10.30 -5.11
C GLU A 208 -7.24 9.07 -5.70
N ASP A 209 -6.10 9.24 -6.37
CA ASP A 209 -5.25 8.13 -6.82
C ASP A 209 -4.79 7.27 -5.63
N LEU A 210 -4.34 7.90 -4.53
CA LEU A 210 -3.92 7.19 -3.30
C LEU A 210 -5.08 6.48 -2.62
N ARG A 211 -6.26 7.10 -2.57
CA ARG A 211 -7.50 6.50 -2.04
C ARG A 211 -7.86 5.24 -2.82
N GLN A 212 -7.82 5.31 -4.15
CA GLN A 212 -8.02 4.16 -5.02
C GLN A 212 -6.95 3.07 -4.82
N GLY A 213 -5.70 3.47 -4.55
CA GLY A 213 -4.63 2.55 -4.16
C GLY A 213 -4.95 1.79 -2.87
N LEU A 214 -5.41 2.48 -1.82
CA LEU A 214 -5.88 1.84 -0.58
C LEU A 214 -7.09 0.92 -0.84
N GLU A 215 -8.04 1.36 -1.65
CA GLU A 215 -9.24 0.58 -1.98
C GLU A 215 -8.89 -0.74 -2.66
N MET A 216 -8.00 -0.69 -3.67
CA MET A 216 -7.47 -1.86 -4.36
C MET A 216 -6.79 -2.83 -3.39
N VAL A 217 -5.94 -2.31 -2.50
CA VAL A 217 -5.25 -3.09 -1.48
C VAL A 217 -6.25 -3.79 -0.55
N CYS A 218 -7.24 -3.08 -0.02
CA CYS A 218 -8.27 -3.65 0.84
C CYS A 218 -9.05 -4.77 0.13
N LYS A 219 -9.52 -4.53 -1.10
CA LYS A 219 -10.23 -5.56 -1.90
C LYS A 219 -9.36 -6.78 -2.13
N THR A 220 -8.09 -6.57 -2.46
CA THR A 220 -7.13 -7.65 -2.70
C THR A 220 -6.91 -8.48 -1.44
N LEU A 221 -6.67 -7.85 -0.29
CA LEU A 221 -6.47 -8.54 0.98
C LEU A 221 -7.72 -9.31 1.40
N ALA A 222 -8.89 -8.67 1.38
CA ALA A 222 -10.15 -9.31 1.72
C ALA A 222 -10.38 -10.56 0.86
N GLU A 223 -10.14 -10.46 -0.45
CA GLU A 223 -10.32 -11.57 -1.38
C GLU A 223 -9.36 -12.73 -1.12
N VAL A 224 -8.07 -12.42 -0.95
CA VAL A 224 -7.04 -13.44 -0.63
C VAL A 224 -7.39 -14.18 0.65
N PHE A 225 -7.70 -13.44 1.72
CA PHE A 225 -7.88 -14.04 3.03
C PHE A 225 -9.23 -14.73 3.18
N ARG A 226 -10.32 -14.23 2.56
CA ARG A 226 -11.59 -14.99 2.48
C ARG A 226 -11.38 -16.34 1.81
N TYR A 227 -10.76 -16.36 0.62
CA TYR A 227 -10.46 -17.61 -0.07
C TYR A 227 -9.54 -18.51 0.76
N SER A 228 -8.51 -17.94 1.42
CA SER A 228 -7.61 -18.71 2.29
C SER A 228 -8.33 -19.33 3.48
N ASN A 229 -9.24 -18.60 4.12
CA ASN A 229 -10.02 -19.09 5.25
C ASN A 229 -10.92 -20.25 4.83
N GLU A 230 -11.54 -20.18 3.65
CA GLU A 230 -12.32 -21.29 3.08
C GLU A 230 -11.46 -22.54 2.83
N GLN A 231 -10.21 -22.39 2.38
CA GLN A 231 -9.30 -23.52 2.17
C GLN A 231 -8.72 -24.08 3.48
N LEU A 232 -8.67 -23.28 4.55
CA LEU A 232 -8.13 -23.68 5.83
C LEU A 232 -9.16 -24.35 6.75
N ARG A 233 -10.46 -24.16 6.49
CA ARG A 233 -11.57 -24.80 7.20
C ARG A 233 -11.63 -26.29 6.91
#